data_AF-A0A9D3RJW1-F1
#
_entry.id   AF-A0A9D3RJW1-F1
#
_cell.length_a   1.000
_cell.length_b   1.000
_cell.length_c   1.000
_cell.angle_alpha   90.00
_cell.angle_beta   90.00
_cell.angle_gamma   90.00
#
_symmetry.space_group_name_H-M   'P 1'
#
loop_
_entity.id
_entity.type
_entity.pdbx_description
1 polymer ?
#
loop_
_entity_poly.entity_id
_entity_poly.type
_entity_poly.pdbx_seq_one_letter_code
_entity_poly.pdbx_strand_id
1 'polypeptide(L)'
;MNIVTQPSLHNAREDEDMSSGSVVGEQEAGPENLQDSQLLGLPVKLRQRLMPFQREGVEFALARNGRCMIADEMGLGKTVQAISVAYLYRKEWPLLIVVPSSLKYPWIEEMEKWIPS
;
A
#
# COMPACT_ATOMS: atom_id res chain seq x y z
N MET A 1 -45.76 40.71 9.09
CA MET A 1 -45.11 42.02 8.90
C MET A 1 -44.80 42.54 10.30
N ASN A 2 -43.54 42.41 10.73
CA ASN A 2 -43.00 43.02 11.95
C ASN A 2 -41.52 43.27 11.69
N ILE A 3 -41.13 44.54 11.79
CA ILE A 3 -39.75 45.05 11.75
C ILE A 3 -39.50 45.61 13.16
N VAL A 4 -38.23 45.57 13.62
CA VAL A 4 -37.56 46.25 14.77
C VAL A 4 -36.65 45.21 15.46
N THR A 5 -35.34 45.34 15.68
CA THR A 5 -34.35 46.44 15.64
C THR A 5 -32.93 45.86 15.73
N GLN A 6 -31.90 46.57 15.26
CA GLN A 6 -30.50 46.34 15.65
C GLN A 6 -30.19 46.93 17.04
N PRO A 7 -29.10 46.51 17.70
CA PRO A 7 -28.09 47.51 18.04
C PRO A 7 -26.64 47.06 17.84
N SER A 8 -25.82 48.07 17.56
CA SER A 8 -24.40 48.04 17.24
C SER A 8 -23.50 48.11 18.49
N LEU A 9 -22.28 47.57 18.38
CA LEU A 9 -20.96 48.19 18.67
C LEU A 9 -19.96 47.28 19.44
N HIS A 10 -18.78 47.19 18.83
CA HIS A 10 -17.43 47.11 19.42
C HIS A 10 -17.05 45.90 20.29
N ASN A 11 -16.08 45.08 19.82
CA ASN A 11 -14.79 44.99 20.51
C ASN A 11 -13.65 44.35 19.68
N ALA A 12 -12.42 44.84 19.95
CA ALA A 12 -11.06 44.24 19.86
C ALA A 12 -10.81 43.07 18.89
N ARG A 13 -9.95 43.18 17.86
CA ARG A 13 -8.46 43.14 17.85
C ARG A 13 -7.81 42.04 18.72
N GLU A 14 -6.88 41.33 18.06
CA GLU A 14 -5.83 40.41 18.59
C GLU A 14 -6.39 39.00 18.95
N ASP A 15 -5.89 37.86 18.45
CA ASP A 15 -4.54 37.46 18.02
C ASP A 15 -4.57 36.39 16.91
N GLU A 16 -3.59 36.46 16.01
CA GLU A 16 -3.16 35.33 15.18
C GLU A 16 -2.38 34.36 16.08
N ASP A 17 -2.88 33.14 16.27
CA ASP A 17 -2.05 32.03 16.73
C ASP A 17 -2.07 30.88 15.73
N MET A 18 -0.89 30.66 15.19
CA MET A 18 -0.53 29.73 14.13
C MET A 18 -0.25 28.36 14.77
N SER A 19 -1.29 27.68 15.24
CA SER A 19 -1.16 26.31 15.71
C SER A 19 -1.11 25.36 14.52
N SER A 20 0.11 24.94 14.17
CA SER A 20 0.39 23.85 13.24
C SER A 20 -0.02 22.51 13.86
N GLY A 21 -1.31 22.20 13.81
CA GLY A 21 -1.84 20.87 14.10
C GLY A 21 -1.64 19.95 12.91
N SER A 22 -0.71 19.00 13.04
CA SER A 22 -0.53 17.91 12.08
C SER A 22 -1.83 17.10 11.98
N VAL A 23 -2.56 17.26 10.87
CA VAL A 23 -3.63 16.33 10.50
C VAL A 23 -2.95 15.02 10.11
N VAL A 24 -2.83 14.12 11.08
CA VAL A 24 -2.60 12.70 10.81
C VAL A 24 -3.88 12.24 10.14
N GLY A 25 -3.87 12.23 8.80
CA GLY A 25 -4.96 11.66 8.02
C GLY A 25 -5.09 10.19 8.39
N GLU A 26 -6.12 9.87 9.16
CA GLU A 26 -6.63 8.53 9.31
C GLU A 26 -7.02 8.05 7.91
N GLN A 27 -6.15 7.29 7.28
CA GLN A 27 -6.52 6.50 6.11
C GLN A 27 -7.50 5.45 6.61
N GLU A 28 -8.79 5.77 6.47
CA GLU A 28 -9.87 4.81 6.62
C GLU A 28 -9.56 3.61 5.74
N ALA A 29 -9.26 2.48 6.40
CA ALA A 29 -9.12 1.20 5.75
C ALA A 29 -10.47 0.87 5.09
N GLY A 30 -10.51 0.98 3.76
CA GLY A 30 -11.68 0.63 2.96
C GLY A 30 -12.15 -0.81 3.24
N PRO A 31 -13.40 -1.15 2.89
CA PRO A 31 -14.04 -2.40 3.28
C PRO A 31 -13.17 -3.58 2.85
N GLU A 32 -12.86 -4.46 3.80
CA GLU A 32 -12.09 -5.68 3.54
C GLU A 32 -12.78 -6.47 2.42
N ASN A 33 -12.14 -6.50 1.25
CA ASN A 33 -12.67 -7.19 0.09
C ASN A 33 -12.53 -8.69 0.33
N LEU A 34 -13.65 -9.40 0.49
CA LEU A 34 -13.75 -10.81 0.85
C LEU A 34 -13.01 -11.78 -0.11
N GLN A 35 -12.47 -11.27 -1.23
CA GLN A 35 -11.69 -12.03 -2.21
C GLN A 35 -10.22 -12.25 -1.77
N ASP A 36 -9.66 -11.43 -0.87
CA ASP A 36 -8.25 -11.48 -0.44
C ASP A 36 -7.88 -12.70 0.45
N SER A 37 -8.75 -13.70 0.60
CA SER A 37 -8.56 -14.83 1.51
C SER A 37 -7.23 -15.58 1.29
N GLN A 38 -6.78 -15.68 0.04
CA GLN A 38 -5.52 -16.32 -0.34
C GLN A 38 -4.30 -15.45 -0.04
N LEU A 39 -4.49 -14.13 0.10
CA LEU A 39 -3.44 -13.14 0.39
C LEU A 39 -3.26 -12.89 1.89
N LEU A 40 -4.07 -13.52 2.75
CA LEU A 40 -3.90 -13.48 4.22
C LEU A 40 -2.52 -13.97 4.67
N GLY A 41 -1.85 -14.79 3.86
CA GLY A 41 -0.50 -15.29 4.13
C GLY A 41 0.62 -14.27 3.95
N LEU A 42 0.34 -13.07 3.44
CA LEU A 42 1.30 -11.98 3.23
C LEU A 42 1.45 -11.10 4.49
N PRO A 43 2.61 -10.44 4.69
CA PRO A 43 2.75 -9.40 5.70
C PRO A 43 1.78 -8.25 5.41
N VAL A 44 1.15 -7.70 6.46
CA VAL A 44 0.12 -6.65 6.33
C VAL A 44 0.61 -5.47 5.49
N LYS A 45 1.84 -5.00 5.74
CA LYS A 45 2.48 -3.90 4.99
C LYS A 45 2.59 -4.18 3.49
N LEU A 46 2.93 -5.42 3.11
CA LEU A 46 3.04 -5.82 1.71
C LEU A 46 1.66 -5.94 1.05
N ARG A 47 0.70 -6.57 1.75
CA ARG A 47 -0.68 -6.73 1.27
C ARG A 47 -1.38 -5.39 1.02
N GLN A 48 -1.17 -4.41 1.90
CA GLN A 48 -1.72 -3.06 1.76
C GLN A 48 -1.08 -2.27 0.61
N ARG A 49 0.16 -2.59 0.23
CA ARG A 49 0.86 -1.91 -0.87
C ARG A 49 0.38 -2.36 -2.26
N LEU A 50 -0.11 -3.59 -2.38
CA LEU A 50 -0.53 -4.16 -3.66
C LEU A 50 -1.78 -3.46 -4.20
N MET A 51 -1.69 -2.95 -5.42
CA MET A 51 -2.84 -2.42 -6.16
C MET A 51 -3.78 -3.56 -6.59
N PRO A 52 -5.07 -3.29 -6.87
CA PRO A 52 -6.05 -4.34 -7.18
C PRO A 52 -5.60 -5.31 -8.29
N PHE A 53 -5.13 -4.81 -9.43
CA PHE A 53 -4.63 -5.66 -10.53
C PHE A 53 -3.40 -6.50 -10.15
N GLN A 54 -2.59 -6.02 -9.20
CA GLN A 54 -1.43 -6.75 -8.71
C GLN A 54 -1.85 -7.94 -7.86
N ARG A 55 -2.93 -7.79 -7.09
CA ARG A 55 -3.52 -8.87 -6.28
C ARG A 55 -4.05 -9.98 -7.18
N GLU A 56 -4.77 -9.60 -8.23
CA GLU A 56 -5.21 -10.54 -9.27
C GLU A 56 -4.03 -11.30 -9.89
N GLY A 57 -2.91 -10.60 -10.15
CA GLY A 57 -1.67 -11.24 -10.64
C GLY A 57 -1.07 -12.26 -9.65
N VAL A 58 -1.09 -11.95 -8.35
CA VAL A 58 -0.61 -12.87 -7.30
C VAL A 58 -1.55 -14.08 -7.18
N GLU A 59 -2.86 -13.88 -7.17
CA GLU A 59 -3.85 -14.96 -7.14
C GLU A 59 -3.75 -15.85 -8.38
N PHE A 60 -3.55 -15.25 -9.56
CA PHE A 60 -3.31 -15.98 -10.80
C PHE A 60 -2.09 -16.91 -10.71
N ALA A 61 -1.03 -16.47 -10.03
CA ALA A 61 0.16 -17.27 -9.77
C ALA A 61 -0.12 -18.40 -8.77
N LEU A 62 -0.85 -18.12 -7.68
CA LEU A 62 -1.24 -19.12 -6.68
C LEU A 62 -2.07 -20.24 -7.29
N ALA A 63 -3.04 -19.91 -8.13
CA ALA A 63 -3.87 -20.86 -8.85
C ALA A 63 -3.07 -21.78 -9.79
N ARG A 64 -1.81 -21.45 -10.10
CA ARG A 64 -0.90 -22.20 -10.97
C ARG A 64 0.34 -22.70 -10.23
N ASN A 65 0.26 -22.89 -8.92
CA ASN A 65 1.36 -23.39 -8.10
C ASN A 65 2.64 -22.54 -8.25
N GLY A 66 2.49 -21.21 -8.37
CA GLY A 66 3.59 -20.26 -8.48
C GLY A 66 4.15 -20.11 -9.90
N ARG A 67 3.67 -20.88 -10.89
CA ARG A 67 4.11 -20.78 -12.28
C ARG A 67 3.28 -19.74 -13.04
N CYS A 68 3.84 -18.56 -13.24
CA CYS A 68 3.22 -17.49 -14.02
C CYS A 68 4.25 -16.60 -14.72
N MET A 69 3.79 -15.77 -15.66
CA MET A 69 4.57 -14.68 -16.26
C MET A 69 3.89 -13.36 -15.91
N ILE A 70 4.58 -12.49 -15.17
CA ILE A 70 4.09 -11.15 -14.85
C ILE A 70 4.58 -10.20 -15.95
N ALA A 71 3.68 -9.82 -16.85
CA ALA A 71 3.99 -9.06 -18.07
C ALA A 71 3.39 -7.64 -18.09
N ASP A 72 3.11 -7.07 -16.92
CA ASP A 72 2.56 -5.73 -16.80
C ASP A 72 3.50 -4.66 -17.37
N GLU A 73 2.95 -3.47 -17.63
CA GLU A 73 3.71 -2.30 -18.09
C GLU A 73 4.87 -1.95 -17.14
N MET A 74 5.92 -1.35 -17.70
CA MET A 74 7.04 -0.85 -16.90
C MET A 74 6.56 0.22 -15.90
N GLY A 75 7.14 0.23 -14.69
CA GLY A 75 6.73 1.15 -13.63
C GLY A 75 5.57 0.68 -12.74
N LEU A 76 4.79 -0.34 -13.14
CA LEU A 76 3.65 -0.84 -12.37
C LEU A 76 4.00 -1.75 -11.18
N GLY A 77 5.26 -1.82 -10.77
CA GLY A 77 5.66 -2.58 -9.58
C GLY A 77 5.61 -4.10 -9.73
N LYS A 78 6.10 -4.64 -10.85
CA LYS A 78 6.21 -6.11 -11.04
C LYS A 78 7.06 -6.79 -9.97
N THR A 79 8.07 -6.11 -9.45
CA THR A 79 8.94 -6.63 -8.39
C THR A 79 8.15 -6.93 -7.12
N VAL A 80 7.28 -6.02 -6.67
CA VAL A 80 6.50 -6.24 -5.44
C VAL A 80 5.48 -7.38 -5.60
N GLN A 81 4.93 -7.56 -6.80
CA GLN A 81 4.11 -8.75 -7.11
C GLN A 81 4.92 -10.03 -7.02
N ALA A 82 6.10 -10.08 -7.67
CA ALA A 82 6.96 -11.26 -7.67
C ALA A 82 7.40 -11.65 -6.24
N ILE A 83 7.77 -10.65 -5.42
CA ILE A 83 8.09 -10.84 -3.99
C ILE A 83 6.89 -11.40 -3.23
N SER A 84 5.68 -10.88 -3.49
CA SER A 84 4.45 -11.37 -2.84
C SER A 84 4.19 -12.84 -3.16
N VAL A 85 4.32 -13.24 -4.42
CA VAL A 85 4.23 -14.65 -4.82
C VAL A 85 5.30 -15.46 -4.09
N ALA A 86 6.58 -15.05 -4.16
CA ALA A 86 7.69 -15.77 -3.54
C ALA A 86 7.52 -15.95 -2.01
N TYR A 87 6.97 -14.95 -1.31
CA TYR A 87 6.72 -15.00 0.13
C TYR A 87 5.61 -15.99 0.51
N LEU A 88 4.59 -16.15 -0.34
CA LEU A 88 3.54 -17.15 -0.11
C LEU A 88 4.07 -18.57 -0.21
N TYR A 89 5.12 -18.79 -1.00
CA TYR A 89 5.85 -20.05 -1.13
C TYR A 89 7.05 -20.17 -0.16
N ARG A 90 7.13 -19.34 0.90
CA ARG A 90 8.30 -19.33 1.81
C ARG A 90 8.64 -20.65 2.50
N LYS A 91 7.68 -21.57 2.60
CA LYS A 91 7.90 -22.91 3.16
C LYS A 91 8.74 -23.80 2.24
N GLU A 92 8.86 -23.45 0.96
CA GLU A 92 9.59 -24.20 -0.08
C GLU A 92 10.95 -23.58 -0.39
N TRP A 93 11.39 -22.57 0.37
CA TRP A 93 12.70 -21.97 0.20
C TRP A 93 13.82 -23.00 0.42
N PRO A 94 14.95 -22.90 -0.29
CA PRO A 94 15.60 -21.66 -0.77
C PRO A 94 15.00 -21.01 -2.03
N LEU A 95 14.99 -19.68 -2.08
CA LEU A 95 14.56 -18.86 -3.22
C LEU A 95 15.77 -18.41 -4.06
N LEU A 96 15.72 -18.63 -5.38
CA LEU A 96 16.71 -18.10 -6.34
C LEU A 96 16.08 -17.01 -7.22
N ILE A 97 16.69 -15.82 -7.21
CA ILE A 97 16.28 -14.69 -8.05
C ILE A 97 17.41 -14.39 -9.04
N VAL A 98 17.10 -14.42 -10.33
CA VAL A 98 18.08 -14.15 -11.41
C VAL A 98 17.73 -12.82 -12.08
N VAL A 99 18.65 -11.87 -12.03
CA VAL A 99 18.46 -10.51 -12.56
C VAL A 99 19.74 -9.98 -13.23
N PRO A 100 19.66 -9.02 -14.16
CA PRO A 100 20.81 -8.26 -14.63
C PRO A 100 21.61 -7.64 -13.48
N SER A 101 22.91 -7.45 -13.66
CA SER A 101 23.77 -6.99 -12.56
C SER A 101 23.38 -5.62 -11.98
N SER A 102 22.78 -4.74 -12.78
CA SER A 102 22.28 -3.43 -12.35
C SER A 102 21.07 -3.51 -11.41
N LEU A 103 20.33 -4.63 -11.41
CA LEU A 103 19.13 -4.80 -10.61
C LEU A 103 19.37 -5.59 -9.31
N LYS A 104 20.59 -6.05 -9.05
CA LYS A 104 20.91 -6.82 -7.83
C LYS A 104 20.58 -6.04 -6.56
N TYR A 105 21.08 -4.82 -6.42
CA TYR A 105 20.86 -4.00 -5.23
C TYR A 105 19.40 -3.56 -5.06
N PRO A 106 18.70 -3.06 -6.10
CA PRO A 106 17.27 -2.78 -5.99
C PRO A 106 16.42 -3.96 -5.53
N TRP A 107 16.76 -5.19 -5.95
CA TRP A 107 16.06 -6.39 -5.50
C TRP A 107 16.34 -6.71 -4.03
N ILE A 108 17.58 -6.52 -3.55
CA ILE A 108 17.92 -6.69 -2.13
C ILE A 108 17.11 -5.69 -1.28
N GLU A 109 17.12 -4.41 -1.65
CA GLU A 109 16.39 -3.36 -0.93
C GLU A 109 14.89 -3.64 -0.87
N GLU A 110 14.27 -4.06 -1.97
CA GLU A 110 12.85 -4.40 -1.99
C GLU A 110 12.55 -5.66 -1.16
N MET A 111 13.44 -6.67 -1.17
CA MET A 111 13.28 -7.86 -0.31
C MET A 111 13.32 -7.49 1.17
N GLU A 112 14.31 -6.70 1.61
CA GLU A 112 14.44 -6.25 3.00
C GLU A 112 13.28 -5.36 3.44
N LYS A 113 12.75 -4.54 2.52
CA LYS A 113 11.64 -3.63 2.79
C LYS A 113 10.29 -4.33 3.03
N TRP A 114 10.07 -5.46 2.34
CA TRP A 114 8.77 -6.14 2.30
C TRP A 114 8.73 -7.44 3.12
N ILE A 115 9.86 -8.13 3.27
CA ILE A 115 9.94 -9.40 3.99
C ILE A 115 10.42 -9.13 5.42
N PRO A 116 9.63 -9.48 6.45
CA PRO A 116 10.08 -9.36 7.84
C PRO A 116 11.25 -10.31 8.12
N SER A 117 12.23 -9.81 8.89
CA SER A 117 13.39 -10.56 9.37
C SER A 117 13.02 -11.61 10.43
#